data_AF-A0A6B8U0P4-F1
#
_entry.id   AF-A0A6B8U0P4-F1
#
_cell.length_a   1.000
_cell.length_b   1.000
_cell.length_c   1.000
_cell.angle_alpha   90.00
_cell.angle_beta   90.00
_cell.angle_gamma   90.00
#
_symmetry.space_group_name_H-M   'P 1'
#
loop_
_entity.id
_entity.type
_entity.pdbx_description
1 polymer ?
#
loop_
_entity_poly.entity_id
_entity_poly.type
_entity_poly.pdbx_seq_one_letter_code
_entity_poly.pdbx_strand_id
1 'polypeptide(L)'
;MNDVVLIAHVVAAILLLGPVTVAISMFPRLALAARDGEAGTVGAARTMHAITRTYGLFSLAVPLLGVGVMFTDLGYYMKAGALHTSILLAVIAWALLYFVITPKQAVMMAGLGVAGEHELADDPDFRKRADKAANLDWKKAKGQLAMFSGIFSALWLITAVLMFFI
;
A
#
# COMPACT_ATOMS: atom_id res chain seq x y z
N MET A 1 8.22 -9.98 -28.25
CA MET A 1 8.62 -9.04 -27.18
C MET A 1 7.43 -8.52 -26.37
N ASN A 2 6.20 -8.46 -26.93
CA ASN A 2 4.99 -8.05 -26.19
C ASN A 2 4.68 -8.92 -24.97
N ASP A 3 4.83 -10.25 -25.10
CA ASP A 3 4.47 -11.17 -24.02
C ASP A 3 5.33 -10.98 -22.77
N VAL A 4 6.59 -10.56 -22.90
CA VAL A 4 7.49 -10.42 -21.75
C VAL A 4 7.04 -9.28 -20.83
N VAL A 5 6.66 -8.12 -21.40
CA VAL A 5 6.20 -6.97 -20.61
C VAL A 5 4.85 -7.26 -19.98
N LEU A 6 3.96 -7.93 -20.73
CA LEU A 6 2.65 -8.35 -20.21
C LEU A 6 2.79 -9.39 -19.08
N ILE A 7 3.62 -10.42 -19.27
CA ILE A 7 3.91 -11.42 -18.23
C ILE A 7 4.50 -10.73 -16.99
N ALA A 8 5.48 -9.85 -17.18
CA ALA A 8 6.07 -9.11 -16.07
C ALA A 8 5.03 -8.26 -15.32
N HIS A 9 4.12 -7.58 -16.04
CA HIS A 9 3.03 -6.79 -15.46
C HIS A 9 2.12 -7.66 -14.58
N VAL A 10 1.64 -8.79 -15.12
CA VAL A 10 0.71 -9.68 -14.43
C VAL A 10 1.39 -10.34 -13.22
N VAL A 11 2.62 -10.83 -13.38
CA VAL A 11 3.39 -11.43 -12.28
C VAL A 11 3.65 -10.39 -11.18
N ALA A 12 4.03 -9.17 -11.53
CA ALA A 12 4.20 -8.08 -10.57
C ALA A 12 2.90 -7.79 -9.81
N ALA A 13 1.75 -7.76 -10.50
CA ALA A 13 0.45 -7.54 -9.87
C ALA A 13 0.14 -8.64 -8.83
N ILE A 14 0.33 -9.91 -9.19
CA ILE A 14 0.06 -11.04 -8.30
C ILE A 14 0.99 -11.02 -7.07
N LEU A 15 2.30 -10.90 -7.30
CA LEU A 15 3.30 -11.05 -6.23
C LEU A 15 3.39 -9.82 -5.32
N LEU A 16 3.09 -8.62 -5.83
CA LEU A 16 3.25 -7.38 -5.07
C LEU A 16 1.95 -6.94 -4.39
N LEU A 17 0.80 -7.02 -5.07
CA LEU A 17 -0.45 -6.48 -4.53
C LEU A 17 -1.11 -7.39 -3.51
N GLY A 18 -0.98 -8.71 -3.67
CA GLY A 18 -1.53 -9.69 -2.73
C GLY A 18 -1.02 -9.46 -1.30
N PRO A 19 0.30 -9.48 -1.06
CA PRO A 19 0.87 -9.19 0.25
C PRO A 19 0.51 -7.81 0.80
N VAL A 20 0.52 -6.77 -0.04
CA VAL A 20 0.15 -5.41 0.36
C VAL A 20 -1.29 -5.37 0.87
N THR A 21 -2.23 -5.97 0.12
CA THR A 21 -3.66 -5.98 0.46
C THR A 21 -3.91 -6.65 1.80
N VAL A 22 -3.26 -7.78 2.06
CA VAL A 22 -3.33 -8.47 3.35
C VAL A 22 -2.74 -7.59 4.46
N ALA A 23 -1.56 -7.03 4.23
CA ALA A 23 -0.83 -6.26 5.23
C ALA A 23 -1.58 -5.02 5.69
N ILE A 24 -2.09 -4.21 4.75
CA ILE A 24 -2.84 -2.99 5.08
C ILE A 24 -4.17 -3.30 5.76
N SER A 25 -4.79 -4.45 5.46
CA SER A 25 -6.06 -4.87 6.04
C SER A 25 -5.92 -5.39 7.47
N MET A 26 -4.82 -6.10 7.76
CA MET A 26 -4.56 -6.68 9.08
C MET A 26 -3.94 -5.70 10.07
N PHE A 27 -3.05 -4.81 9.58
CA PHE A 27 -2.32 -3.84 10.40
C PHE A 27 -3.20 -3.08 11.41
N PRO A 28 -4.35 -2.50 11.05
CA PRO A 28 -5.07 -1.59 11.95
C PRO A 28 -5.58 -2.30 13.20
N ARG A 29 -6.01 -3.55 13.05
CA ARG A 29 -6.44 -4.39 14.19
C ARG A 29 -5.24 -4.77 15.05
N LEU A 30 -4.16 -5.23 14.43
CA LEU A 30 -2.95 -5.66 15.16
C LEU A 30 -2.29 -4.50 15.92
N ALA A 31 -2.25 -3.30 15.33
CA ALA A 31 -1.69 -2.12 15.98
C ALA A 31 -2.53 -1.66 17.18
N LEU A 32 -3.86 -1.76 17.11
CA LEU A 32 -4.73 -1.46 18.25
C LEU A 32 -4.55 -2.52 19.37
N ALA A 33 -4.53 -3.81 19.02
CA ALA A 33 -4.28 -4.88 19.99
C ALA A 33 -2.90 -4.73 20.67
N ALA A 34 -1.88 -4.31 19.91
CA ALA A 34 -0.56 -3.99 20.44
C ALA A 34 -0.57 -2.83 21.43
N ARG A 35 -1.38 -1.80 21.15
CA ARG A 35 -1.54 -0.67 22.06
C ARG A 35 -2.19 -1.08 23.38
N ASP A 36 -3.11 -2.03 23.31
CA ASP A 36 -3.86 -2.59 24.45
C ASP A 36 -3.07 -3.66 25.22
N GLY A 37 -1.83 -3.98 24.79
CA GLY A 37 -0.91 -4.86 25.50
C GLY A 37 -1.05 -6.35 25.17
N GLU A 38 -1.72 -6.71 24.08
CA GLU A 38 -1.86 -8.11 23.67
C GLU A 38 -0.52 -8.69 23.20
N ALA A 39 -0.10 -9.82 23.79
CA ALA A 39 1.21 -10.41 23.54
C ALA A 39 1.45 -10.76 22.06
N GLY A 40 2.66 -10.49 21.55
CA GLY A 40 3.07 -10.80 20.17
C GLY A 40 2.54 -9.87 19.07
N THR A 41 1.57 -9.02 19.37
CA THR A 41 0.91 -8.18 18.36
C THR A 41 1.77 -7.00 17.88
N VAL A 42 2.71 -6.50 18.69
CA VAL A 42 3.70 -5.47 18.26
C VAL A 42 4.55 -5.99 17.09
N GLY A 43 5.06 -7.22 17.19
CA GLY A 43 5.86 -7.85 16.14
C GLY A 43 5.03 -8.14 14.88
N ALA A 44 3.78 -8.57 15.05
CA ALA A 44 2.86 -8.78 13.94
C ALA A 44 2.55 -7.45 13.20
N ALA A 45 2.23 -6.38 13.93
CA ALA A 45 2.00 -5.05 13.36
C ALA A 45 3.25 -4.52 12.64
N ARG A 46 4.44 -4.71 13.21
CA ARG A 46 5.73 -4.36 12.57
C ARG A 46 5.92 -5.09 11.24
N THR A 47 5.62 -6.38 11.21
CA THR A 47 5.74 -7.20 10.00
C THR A 47 4.78 -6.71 8.91
N MET A 48 3.52 -6.43 9.25
CA MET A 48 2.55 -5.86 8.30
C MET A 48 2.99 -4.48 7.79
N HIS A 49 3.55 -3.64 8.65
CA HIS A 49 4.08 -2.35 8.23
C HIS A 49 5.27 -2.49 7.27
N ALA A 50 6.19 -3.42 7.56
CA ALA A 50 7.34 -3.69 6.71
C ALA A 50 6.92 -4.21 5.31
N ILE A 51 5.94 -5.12 5.25
CA ILE A 51 5.35 -5.57 3.98
C ILE A 51 4.70 -4.40 3.24
N THR A 52 3.89 -3.59 3.94
CA THR A 52 3.24 -2.41 3.36
C THR A 52 4.27 -1.45 2.74
N ARG A 53 5.38 -1.18 3.45
CA ARG A 53 6.43 -0.27 2.97
C ARG A 53 7.19 -0.84 1.77
N THR A 54 7.67 -2.08 1.89
CA THR A 54 8.56 -2.69 0.90
C THR A 54 7.80 -3.09 -0.36
N TYR A 55 6.76 -3.92 -0.20
CA TYR A 55 5.94 -4.36 -1.33
C TYR A 55 5.09 -3.22 -1.87
N GLY A 56 4.65 -2.28 -1.03
CA GLY A 56 3.90 -1.12 -1.48
C GLY A 56 4.72 -0.19 -2.37
N LEU A 57 5.99 0.06 -2.03
CA LEU A 57 6.89 0.80 -2.92
C LEU A 57 7.08 0.06 -4.25
N PHE A 58 7.42 -1.23 -4.21
CA PHE A 58 7.62 -2.02 -5.42
C PHE A 58 6.35 -2.19 -6.26
N SER A 59 5.16 -2.12 -5.66
CA SER A 59 3.89 -2.23 -6.39
C SER A 59 3.70 -1.16 -7.47
N LEU A 60 4.47 -0.06 -7.43
CA LEU A 60 4.53 0.94 -8.50
C LEU A 60 4.99 0.33 -9.84
N ALA A 61 5.70 -0.80 -9.82
CA ALA A 61 6.06 -1.53 -11.02
C ALA A 61 4.83 -1.94 -11.85
N VAL A 62 3.68 -2.22 -11.21
CA VAL A 62 2.47 -2.65 -11.90
C VAL A 62 1.96 -1.59 -12.89
N PRO A 63 1.61 -0.35 -12.48
CA PRO A 63 1.17 0.67 -13.42
C PRO A 63 2.27 1.07 -14.42
N LEU A 64 3.55 1.05 -14.02
CA LEU A 64 4.66 1.34 -14.94
C LEU A 64 4.78 0.30 -16.06
N LEU A 65 4.65 -0.99 -15.72
CA LEU A 65 4.64 -2.07 -16.71
C LEU A 65 3.36 -2.03 -17.56
N GLY A 66 2.22 -1.60 -16.99
CA GLY A 66 0.97 -1.39 -17.74
C GLY A 66 1.11 -0.28 -18.80
N VAL A 67 1.78 0.81 -18.46
CA VAL A 67 2.19 1.83 -19.43
C VAL A 67 3.15 1.23 -20.47
N GLY A 68 4.08 0.36 -20.06
CA GLY A 68 4.94 -0.40 -20.98
C GLY A 68 4.15 -1.23 -22.00
N VAL A 69 3.08 -1.92 -21.56
CA VAL A 69 2.17 -2.68 -22.46
C VAL A 69 1.52 -1.75 -23.49
N MET A 70 1.10 -0.54 -23.08
CA MET A 70 0.51 0.45 -23.99
C MET A 70 1.41 0.78 -25.20
N PHE A 71 2.74 0.83 -25.01
CA PHE A 71 3.69 1.13 -26.07
C PHE A 71 3.89 0.00 -27.08
N THR A 72 3.37 -1.20 -26.81
CA THR A 72 3.51 -2.35 -27.71
C THR A 72 2.56 -2.29 -28.92
N ASP A 73 1.44 -1.60 -28.79
CA ASP A 73 0.52 -1.23 -29.87
C ASP A 73 -0.15 0.11 -29.55
N LEU A 74 0.59 1.18 -29.80
CA LEU A 74 0.16 2.53 -29.44
C LEU A 74 -1.16 2.93 -30.12
N GLY A 75 -1.41 2.45 -31.34
CA GLY A 75 -2.61 2.81 -32.13
C GLY A 75 -3.89 2.20 -31.56
N TYR A 76 -3.82 0.93 -31.11
CA TYR A 76 -4.91 0.25 -30.44
C TYR A 76 -5.13 0.81 -29.03
N TYR A 77 -4.07 0.81 -28.20
CA TYR A 77 -4.20 1.12 -26.78
C TYR A 77 -4.48 2.59 -26.47
N MET A 78 -4.09 3.54 -27.35
CA MET A 78 -4.47 4.95 -27.19
C MET A 78 -5.98 5.17 -27.25
N LYS A 79 -6.72 4.31 -27.96
CA LYS A 79 -8.19 4.39 -28.08
C LYS A 79 -8.90 3.58 -26.99
N ALA A 80 -8.17 2.76 -26.24
CA ALA A 80 -8.71 1.95 -25.16
C ALA A 80 -8.93 2.81 -23.91
N GLY A 81 -10.14 3.38 -23.76
CA GLY A 81 -10.50 4.18 -22.59
C GLY A 81 -10.39 3.41 -21.27
N ALA A 82 -10.64 2.09 -21.30
CA ALA A 82 -10.49 1.21 -20.15
C ALA A 82 -9.03 1.15 -19.64
N LEU A 83 -8.04 1.17 -20.54
CA LEU A 83 -6.62 1.17 -20.17
C LEU A 83 -6.23 2.46 -19.44
N HIS A 84 -6.59 3.61 -19.99
CA HIS A 84 -6.29 4.91 -19.38
C HIS A 84 -6.94 5.07 -18.01
N THR A 85 -8.21 4.65 -17.90
CA THR A 85 -8.94 4.64 -16.64
C THR A 85 -8.23 3.75 -15.61
N SER A 86 -7.78 2.57 -16.03
CA SER A 86 -7.05 1.63 -15.16
C SER A 86 -5.71 2.18 -14.68
N ILE A 87 -4.92 2.82 -15.56
CA ILE A 87 -3.66 3.48 -15.19
C ILE A 87 -3.93 4.59 -14.17
N LEU A 88 -4.95 5.43 -14.41
CA LEU A 88 -5.32 6.50 -13.48
C LEU A 88 -5.71 5.95 -12.10
N LEU A 89 -6.58 4.93 -12.07
CA LEU A 89 -6.98 4.29 -10.80
C LEU A 89 -5.80 3.66 -10.07
N ALA A 90 -4.86 3.02 -10.78
CA ALA A 90 -3.66 2.44 -10.20
C ALA A 90 -2.74 3.51 -9.58
N VAL A 91 -2.56 4.65 -10.26
CA VAL A 91 -1.78 5.79 -9.72
C VAL A 91 -2.45 6.35 -8.47
N ILE A 92 -3.78 6.52 -8.47
CA ILE A 92 -4.54 6.97 -7.30
C ILE A 92 -4.40 5.98 -6.13
N ALA A 93 -4.53 4.68 -6.40
CA ALA A 93 -4.39 3.64 -5.39
C ALA A 93 -2.98 3.64 -4.78
N TRP A 94 -1.95 3.77 -5.62
CA TRP A 94 -0.56 3.84 -5.15
C TRP A 94 -0.31 5.11 -4.33
N ALA A 95 -0.82 6.27 -4.77
CA ALA A 95 -0.71 7.51 -4.01
C ALA A 95 -1.43 7.41 -2.65
N LEU A 96 -2.60 6.78 -2.60
CA LEU A 96 -3.31 6.50 -1.35
C LEU A 96 -2.46 5.63 -0.41
N LEU A 97 -1.83 4.59 -0.94
CA LEU A 97 -0.94 3.72 -0.15
C LEU A 97 0.26 4.49 0.41
N TYR A 98 0.97 5.22 -0.45
CA TYR A 98 2.24 5.84 -0.11
C TYR A 98 2.08 7.10 0.74
N PHE A 99 1.13 7.98 0.41
CA PHE A 99 0.97 9.27 1.09
C PHE A 99 -0.05 9.26 2.23
N VAL A 100 -0.94 8.25 2.31
CA VAL A 100 -1.99 8.21 3.34
C VAL A 100 -1.84 7.01 4.26
N ILE A 101 -1.81 5.80 3.72
CA ILE A 101 -1.79 4.57 4.54
C ILE A 101 -0.44 4.41 5.25
N THR A 102 0.67 4.44 4.51
CA THR A 102 2.02 4.20 5.05
C THR A 102 2.40 5.19 6.16
N PRO A 103 2.19 6.51 6.02
CA PRO A 103 2.53 7.47 7.07
C PRO A 103 1.65 7.32 8.32
N LYS A 104 0.38 6.96 8.15
CA LYS A 104 -0.52 6.68 9.28
C LYS A 104 -0.09 5.43 10.05
N GLN A 105 0.29 4.36 9.35
CA GLN A 105 0.86 3.18 9.99
C GLN A 105 2.15 3.52 10.74
N ALA A 106 3.04 4.32 10.14
CA ALA A 106 4.30 4.74 10.75
C ALA A 106 4.10 5.53 12.06
N VAL A 107 3.07 6.39 12.14
CA VAL A 107 2.70 7.09 13.38
C VAL A 107 2.23 6.10 14.45
N MET A 108 1.39 5.13 14.09
CA MET A 108 0.96 4.10 15.05
C MET A 108 2.15 3.25 15.53
N MET A 109 3.07 2.87 14.64
CA MET A 109 4.29 2.13 15.04
C MET A 109 5.17 2.94 15.99
N ALA A 110 5.34 4.24 15.74
CA ALA A 110 6.07 5.12 16.65
C ALA A 110 5.38 5.22 18.03
N GLY A 111 4.05 5.23 18.07
CA GLY A 111 3.28 5.16 19.31
C GLY A 111 3.43 3.84 20.09
N LEU A 112 3.85 2.77 19.42
CA LEU A 112 4.23 1.50 20.05
C LEU A 112 5.72 1.45 20.43
N GLY A 113 6.47 2.55 20.26
CA GLY A 113 7.91 2.60 20.52
C GLY A 113 8.75 1.88 19.47
N VAL A 114 8.20 1.60 18.28
CA VAL A 114 8.91 0.89 17.22
C VAL A 114 9.41 1.87 16.16
N ALA A 115 10.72 2.10 16.15
CA ALA A 115 11.40 2.85 15.10
C ALA A 115 11.48 2.04 13.79
N GLY A 116 11.62 2.74 12.66
CA GLY A 116 11.87 2.11 11.37
C GLY A 116 13.23 1.41 11.33
N GLU A 117 13.42 0.49 10.38
CA GLU A 117 14.65 -0.31 10.26
C GLU A 117 15.95 0.50 10.11
N HIS A 118 15.87 1.74 9.64
CA HIS A 118 17.02 2.62 9.43
C HIS A 118 17.01 3.84 10.35
N GLU A 119 16.13 3.84 11.36
CA GLU A 119 15.95 4.98 12.26
C GLU A 119 16.55 4.66 13.62
N LEU A 120 17.36 5.59 14.12
CA LEU A 120 17.85 5.55 15.49
C LEU A 120 16.77 6.07 16.45
N ALA A 121 16.87 5.72 17.74
CA ALA A 121 15.91 6.16 18.74
C ALA A 121 15.80 7.71 18.86
N ASP A 122 16.89 8.41 18.57
CA ASP A 122 16.96 9.88 18.62
C ASP A 122 16.66 10.56 17.27
N ASP A 123 16.26 9.80 16.25
CA ASP A 123 15.94 10.34 14.93
C ASP A 123 14.84 11.42 15.01
N PRO A 124 15.04 12.63 14.45
CA PRO A 124 14.06 13.71 14.49
C PRO A 124 12.69 13.34 13.92
N ASP A 125 12.65 12.54 12.83
CA ASP A 125 11.41 12.12 12.19
C ASP A 125 10.69 11.03 12.98
N PHE A 126 11.43 10.20 13.72
CA PHE A 126 10.86 9.27 14.70
C PHE A 126 10.20 10.03 15.85
N ARG A 127 10.91 10.98 16.46
CA ARG A 127 10.39 11.82 17.55
C ARG A 127 9.13 12.56 17.14
N LYS A 128 9.12 13.18 15.96
CA LYS A 128 7.94 13.86 15.40
C LYS A 128 6.72 12.93 15.27
N ARG A 129 6.94 11.67 14.87
CA ARG A 129 5.86 10.67 14.78
C ARG A 129 5.42 10.19 16.16
N ALA A 130 6.35 9.99 17.10
CA ALA A 130 6.04 9.62 18.47
C ALA A 130 5.21 10.71 19.18
N ASP A 131 5.58 11.99 19.02
CA ASP A 131 4.83 13.14 19.54
C ASP A 131 3.41 13.20 18.95
N LYS A 132 3.28 12.93 17.64
CA LYS A 132 1.97 12.83 16.98
C LYS A 132 1.17 11.64 17.51
N ALA A 133 1.82 10.54 17.87
CA ALA A 133 1.19 9.35 18.40
C ALA A 133 0.70 9.53 19.85
N ALA A 134 1.37 10.37 20.64
CA ALA A 134 1.01 10.66 22.04
C ALA A 134 -0.43 11.22 22.16
N ASN A 135 -0.88 11.98 21.17
CA ASN A 135 -2.22 12.57 21.11
C ASN A 135 -3.15 11.85 20.12
N LEU A 136 -2.80 10.65 19.67
CA LEU A 136 -3.57 9.93 18.67
C LEU A 136 -4.82 9.28 19.28
N ASP A 137 -5.98 9.53 18.68
CA ASP A 137 -7.15 8.68 18.89
C ASP A 137 -6.98 7.35 18.13
N TRP A 138 -6.57 6.31 18.86
CA TRP A 138 -6.27 4.99 18.32
C TRP A 138 -7.47 4.29 17.68
N LYS A 139 -8.68 4.47 18.23
CA LYS A 139 -9.89 3.87 17.66
C LYS A 139 -10.24 4.51 16.33
N LYS A 140 -10.16 5.85 16.26
CA LYS A 140 -10.35 6.60 15.02
C LYS A 140 -9.26 6.28 13.99
N ALA A 141 -7.99 6.19 14.41
CA ALA A 141 -6.88 5.84 13.53
C ALA A 141 -7.06 4.45 12.92
N LYS A 142 -7.44 3.46 13.75
CA LYS A 142 -7.79 2.10 13.29
C LYS A 142 -8.93 2.13 12.27
N GLY A 143 -10.00 2.90 12.54
CA GLY A 143 -11.14 3.04 11.63
C GLY A 143 -10.76 3.67 10.28
N GLN A 144 -9.99 4.76 10.31
CA GLN A 144 -9.51 5.43 9.09
C GLN A 144 -8.61 4.51 8.25
N LEU A 145 -7.66 3.82 8.88
CA LEU A 145 -6.78 2.90 8.15
C LEU A 145 -7.56 1.72 7.55
N ALA A 146 -8.55 1.17 8.26
CA ALA A 146 -9.41 0.13 7.71
C ALA A 146 -10.20 0.63 6.49
N MET A 147 -10.75 1.84 6.56
CA MET A 147 -11.46 2.47 5.43
C MET A 147 -10.55 2.68 4.23
N PHE A 148 -9.37 3.30 4.41
CA PHE A 148 -8.43 3.52 3.31
C PHE A 148 -7.89 2.22 2.72
N SER A 149 -7.71 1.18 3.54
CA SER A 149 -7.34 -0.16 3.07
C SER A 149 -8.43 -0.79 2.20
N GLY A 150 -9.70 -0.62 2.59
CA GLY A 150 -10.84 -1.01 1.78
C GLY A 150 -10.90 -0.28 0.44
N ILE A 151 -10.72 1.06 0.45
CA ILE A 151 -10.68 1.87 -0.77
C ILE A 151 -9.53 1.43 -1.68
N PHE A 152 -8.32 1.26 -1.14
CA PHE A 152 -7.17 0.75 -1.89
C PHE A 152 -7.49 -0.59 -2.58
N SER A 153 -8.06 -1.53 -1.81
CA SER A 153 -8.40 -2.86 -2.32
C SER A 153 -9.48 -2.80 -3.41
N ALA A 154 -10.48 -1.93 -3.24
CA ALA A 154 -11.52 -1.70 -4.23
C ALA A 154 -10.97 -1.09 -5.52
N LEU A 155 -10.07 -0.10 -5.42
CA LEU A 155 -9.43 0.50 -6.60
C LEU A 155 -8.65 -0.54 -7.41
N TRP A 156 -7.90 -1.42 -6.74
CA TRP A 156 -7.18 -2.50 -7.43
C TRP A 156 -8.10 -3.56 -8.01
N LEU A 157 -9.18 -3.92 -7.33
CA LEU A 157 -10.19 -4.82 -7.87
C LEU A 157 -10.84 -4.25 -9.13
N ILE A 158 -11.28 -2.99 -9.09
CA ILE A 158 -11.87 -2.31 -10.24
C ILE A 158 -10.87 -2.25 -11.40
N THR A 159 -9.61 -1.90 -11.10
CA THR A 159 -8.52 -1.87 -12.09
C THR A 159 -8.31 -3.25 -12.73
N ALA A 160 -8.26 -4.31 -11.93
CA ALA A 160 -8.11 -5.67 -12.43
C ALA A 160 -9.29 -6.10 -13.31
N VAL A 161 -10.53 -5.76 -12.93
CA VAL A 161 -11.73 -6.03 -13.73
C VAL A 161 -11.68 -5.28 -15.06
N LEU A 162 -11.33 -3.98 -15.03
CA LEU A 162 -11.22 -3.16 -16.25
C LEU A 162 -10.20 -3.74 -17.23
N MET A 163 -9.12 -4.34 -16.74
CA MET A 163 -8.08 -4.97 -17.59
C MET A 163 -8.59 -6.13 -18.44
N PHE A 164 -9.66 -6.81 -18.05
CA PHE A 164 -10.28 -7.87 -18.87
C PHE A 164 -11.13 -7.33 -20.03
N PHE A 165 -11.38 -6.03 -20.07
CA PHE A 165 -12.19 -5.37 -21.10
C PHE A 165 -11.37 -4.41 -21.98
N ILE A 166 -10.04 -4.53 -21.96
CA ILE A 166 -9.09 -3.77 -22.80
C ILE A 166 -8.83 -4.49 -24.11
#